data_AF-A0A945CH38-F1
#
_entry.id   AF-A0A945CH38-F1
#
_cell.length_a   1.000
_cell.length_b   1.000
_cell.length_c   1.000
_cell.angle_alpha   90.00
_cell.angle_beta   90.00
_cell.angle_gamma   90.00
#
_symmetry.space_group_name_H-M   'P 1'
#
loop_
_entity.id
_entity.type
_entity.pdbx_description
1 polymer ?
#
loop_
_entity_poly.entity_id
_entity_poly.type
_entity_poly.pdbx_seq_one_letter_code
_entity_poly.pdbx_strand_id
1 'polypeptide(L)'
;MSVDCGIEDLAQLIDWHLSDVAQSEAYWKSIHISPDRTPLPFFEILPSATATAAPTVEIDHCLDRARKFLCFDLESRESWEIQRTGLWARDLLVGDVFSRALVAESLAECGMAVPEMIEAILYQYRDNGWRYYRDFKALPPDIDDIAQAIRLLNYTDWDNKKRNDFLEKPLRWLAVNQTSDGGFPVWLTHGVEDEPEGGWVPLGGFRCIACEANLLSAFADGHPKKTGVWLVDGVKSILDLWDVEAYSGIYYYKPTIGSAIVALCLSRSLKKEDADSAVIEQFQDKLQILAEHRLRPTSAQDSLSLAAQIQIQLLTREPPIESINQTVAVLKSRQSFDGGWEAVDYFRCPGSTSHSIGWHRGRLLTTQYITRVLAQIVE
;
A
#
# COMPACT_ATOMS: atom_id res chain seq x y z
N MET A 1 -6.28 35.25 -4.18
CA MET A 1 -7.55 34.54 -4.00
C MET A 1 -7.41 33.75 -2.72
N SER A 2 -8.00 34.21 -1.62
CA SER A 2 -7.94 33.49 -0.34
C SER A 2 -8.85 32.26 -0.45
N VAL A 3 -8.34 31.10 -0.09
CA VAL A 3 -9.13 29.88 0.04
C VAL A 3 -9.65 29.89 1.46
N ASP A 4 -10.81 30.52 1.64
CA ASP A 4 -11.56 30.46 2.90
C ASP A 4 -12.24 29.09 2.91
N CYS A 5 -11.61 28.08 3.53
CA CYS A 5 -12.25 26.78 3.76
C CYS A 5 -13.35 27.01 4.79
N GLY A 6 -14.56 27.27 4.30
CA GLY A 6 -15.70 27.62 5.13
C GLY A 6 -16.07 26.50 6.09
N ILE A 7 -16.83 26.84 7.13
CA ILE A 7 -17.45 25.88 8.06
C ILE A 7 -18.20 24.75 7.32
N GLU A 8 -18.69 25.02 6.10
CA GLU A 8 -19.32 24.04 5.22
C GLU A 8 -18.35 22.97 4.71
N ASP A 9 -17.10 23.30 4.40
CA ASP A 9 -16.07 22.33 3.98
C ASP A 9 -15.64 21.43 5.14
N LEU A 10 -15.57 21.98 6.36
CA LEU A 10 -15.26 21.23 7.58
C LEU A 10 -16.41 20.29 7.98
N ALA A 11 -17.67 20.75 7.88
CA ALA A 11 -18.84 19.90 8.11
C ALA A 11 -18.91 18.76 7.09
N GLN A 12 -18.56 19.03 5.82
CA GLN A 12 -18.45 18.02 4.76
C GLN A 12 -17.38 16.96 5.07
N LEU A 13 -16.22 17.37 5.60
CA LEU A 13 -15.15 16.45 6.00
C LEU A 13 -15.58 15.50 7.13
N ILE A 14 -16.36 16.00 8.09
CA ILE A 14 -16.87 15.23 9.25
C ILE A 14 -17.93 14.22 8.82
N ASP A 15 -18.93 14.63 8.04
CA ASP A 15 -19.97 13.72 7.52
C ASP A 15 -19.36 12.62 6.62
N TRP A 16 -18.29 12.96 5.89
CA TRP A 16 -17.50 12.02 5.09
C TRP A 16 -16.82 10.94 5.93
N HIS A 17 -16.25 11.28 7.09
CA HIS A 17 -15.64 10.30 8.01
C HIS A 17 -16.66 9.37 8.65
N LEU A 18 -17.81 9.88 9.08
CA LEU A 18 -18.81 9.09 9.82
C LEU A 18 -19.50 8.05 8.93
N SER A 19 -19.84 8.40 7.69
CA SER A 19 -20.49 7.49 6.74
C SER A 19 -19.59 6.30 6.35
N ASP A 20 -18.28 6.52 6.39
CA ASP A 20 -17.25 5.61 5.93
C ASP A 20 -16.83 4.57 6.96
N VAL A 21 -16.70 4.95 8.23
CA VAL A 21 -16.53 3.99 9.34
C VAL A 21 -17.70 3.00 9.33
N ALA A 22 -18.92 3.48 9.16
CA ALA A 22 -20.10 2.63 9.07
C ALA A 22 -20.08 1.70 7.84
N GLN A 23 -19.61 2.16 6.68
CA GLN A 23 -19.50 1.33 5.48
C GLN A 23 -18.40 0.26 5.59
N SER A 24 -17.25 0.62 6.16
CA SER A 24 -16.14 -0.30 6.41
C SER A 24 -16.53 -1.36 7.45
N GLU A 25 -17.20 -0.95 8.53
CA GLU A 25 -17.73 -1.85 9.55
C GLU A 25 -18.83 -2.77 8.98
N ALA A 26 -19.73 -2.26 8.14
CA ALA A 26 -20.77 -3.04 7.49
C ALA A 26 -20.20 -4.04 6.49
N TYR A 27 -19.21 -3.63 5.68
CA TYR A 27 -18.49 -4.53 4.78
C TYR A 27 -17.80 -5.63 5.56
N TRP A 28 -17.12 -5.29 6.67
CA TRP A 28 -16.50 -6.28 7.55
C TRP A 28 -17.54 -7.24 8.13
N LYS A 29 -18.63 -6.75 8.73
CA LYS A 29 -19.75 -7.59 9.23
C LYS A 29 -20.36 -8.49 8.15
N SER A 30 -20.28 -8.09 6.87
CA SER A 30 -20.80 -8.89 5.76
C SER A 30 -19.87 -10.04 5.35
N ILE A 31 -18.55 -9.87 5.51
CA ILE A 31 -17.54 -10.89 5.18
C ILE A 31 -17.08 -11.69 6.41
N HIS A 32 -17.34 -11.18 7.61
CA HIS A 32 -17.07 -11.85 8.87
C HIS A 32 -18.20 -12.83 9.18
N ILE A 33 -17.88 -14.12 9.05
CA ILE A 33 -18.78 -15.20 9.38
C ILE A 33 -18.75 -15.33 10.90
N SER A 34 -19.86 -14.98 11.57
CA SER A 34 -20.06 -15.37 12.97
C SER A 34 -19.75 -16.86 13.11
N PRO A 35 -18.98 -17.30 14.11
CA PRO A 35 -18.58 -18.71 14.27
C PRO A 35 -19.76 -19.69 14.28
N ASP A 36 -20.98 -19.19 14.51
CA ASP A 36 -22.22 -19.97 14.56
C ASP A 36 -23.04 -19.96 13.25
N ARG A 37 -22.60 -19.26 12.19
CA ARG A 37 -23.31 -19.24 10.90
C ARG A 37 -23.02 -20.49 10.09
N THR A 38 -24.09 -21.21 9.75
CA THR A 38 -24.08 -22.29 8.77
C THR A 38 -23.42 -21.80 7.47
N PRO A 39 -22.42 -22.50 6.90
CA PRO A 39 -21.73 -22.05 5.70
C PRO A 39 -22.74 -21.76 4.58
N LEU A 40 -22.64 -20.56 3.99
CA LEU A 40 -23.40 -20.21 2.80
C LEU A 40 -23.22 -21.30 1.73
N PRO A 41 -24.28 -21.65 0.97
CA PRO A 41 -24.19 -22.66 -0.07
C PRO A 41 -23.04 -22.31 -1.00
N PHE A 42 -22.12 -23.26 -1.13
CA PHE A 42 -20.95 -23.25 -2.00
C PHE A 42 -21.25 -22.50 -3.31
N PHE A 43 -20.56 -21.38 -3.55
CA PHE A 43 -20.28 -20.99 -4.94
C PHE A 43 -19.51 -22.16 -5.55
N GLU A 44 -19.92 -22.56 -6.76
CA GLU A 44 -19.35 -23.66 -7.52
C GLU A 44 -17.84 -23.69 -7.31
N ILE A 45 -17.39 -24.78 -6.68
CA ILE A 45 -15.99 -25.15 -6.54
C ILE A 45 -15.43 -25.01 -7.97
N LEU A 46 -14.57 -23.99 -8.19
CA LEU A 46 -13.77 -23.91 -9.40
C LEU A 46 -13.24 -25.34 -9.63
N PRO A 47 -13.48 -25.94 -10.81
CA PRO A 47 -13.18 -27.35 -11.03
C PRO A 47 -11.78 -27.60 -10.52
N SER A 48 -11.67 -28.57 -9.60
CA SER A 48 -10.40 -28.99 -9.01
C SER A 48 -9.52 -29.46 -10.16
N ALA A 49 -8.77 -28.52 -10.73
CA ALA A 49 -7.68 -28.84 -11.63
C ALA A 49 -6.76 -29.69 -10.77
N THR A 50 -6.61 -30.97 -11.13
CA THR A 50 -5.68 -31.87 -10.46
C THR A 50 -4.33 -31.18 -10.43
N ALA A 51 -4.00 -30.66 -9.25
CA ALA A 51 -2.85 -29.80 -8.98
C ALA A 51 -1.60 -30.66 -9.02
N THR A 52 -1.18 -31.03 -10.23
CA THR A 52 0.21 -31.32 -10.49
C THR A 52 0.97 -30.02 -10.21
N ALA A 53 2.10 -30.11 -9.49
CA ALA A 53 2.94 -28.95 -9.19
C ALA A 53 3.12 -28.14 -10.48
N ALA A 54 2.68 -26.88 -10.47
CA ALA A 54 2.82 -26.03 -11.64
C ALA A 54 4.31 -25.98 -12.00
N PRO A 55 4.71 -26.36 -13.22
CA PRO A 55 6.13 -26.34 -13.58
C PRO A 55 6.67 -24.93 -13.37
N THR A 56 7.77 -24.79 -12.64
CA THR A 56 8.45 -23.50 -12.37
C THR A 56 8.68 -22.70 -13.66
N VAL A 57 9.00 -23.41 -14.75
CA VAL A 57 9.14 -22.90 -16.13
C VAL A 57 7.95 -22.04 -16.58
N GLU A 58 6.74 -22.34 -16.13
CA GLU A 58 5.55 -21.58 -16.51
C GLU A 58 5.35 -20.31 -15.68
N ILE A 59 5.93 -20.21 -14.48
CA ILE A 59 5.94 -18.97 -13.69
C ILE A 59 6.94 -17.98 -14.30
N ASP A 60 8.13 -18.45 -14.71
CA ASP A 60 9.14 -17.61 -15.37
C ASP A 60 8.61 -16.95 -16.65
N HIS A 61 7.85 -17.69 -17.46
CA HIS A 61 7.22 -17.13 -18.66
C HIS A 61 6.15 -16.07 -18.32
N CYS A 62 5.37 -16.29 -17.27
CA CYS A 62 4.39 -15.32 -16.75
C CYS A 62 5.11 -14.04 -16.29
N LEU A 63 6.18 -14.17 -15.53
CA LEU A 63 7.01 -13.07 -15.02
C LEU A 63 7.67 -12.27 -16.15
N ASP A 64 8.25 -12.94 -17.15
CA ASP A 64 8.86 -12.27 -18.31
C ASP A 64 7.85 -11.38 -19.05
N ARG A 65 6.63 -11.89 -19.28
CA ARG A 65 5.56 -11.12 -19.92
C ARG A 65 5.09 -9.94 -19.06
N ALA A 66 4.95 -10.16 -17.75
CA ALA A 66 4.56 -9.11 -16.82
C ALA A 66 5.61 -7.99 -16.73
N ARG A 67 6.90 -8.35 -16.69
CA ARG A 67 8.02 -7.41 -16.73
C ARG A 67 8.03 -6.57 -18.00
N LYS A 68 7.78 -7.20 -19.16
CA LYS A 68 7.62 -6.49 -20.44
C LYS A 68 6.44 -5.52 -20.42
N PHE A 69 5.30 -5.94 -19.84
CA PHE A 69 4.14 -5.06 -19.66
C PHE A 69 4.49 -3.83 -18.81
N LEU A 70 5.17 -4.01 -17.68
CA LEU A 70 5.58 -2.91 -16.81
C LEU A 70 6.59 -1.96 -17.48
N CYS A 71 7.45 -2.48 -18.37
CA CYS A 71 8.43 -1.68 -19.10
C CYS A 71 7.85 -0.98 -20.34
N PHE A 72 6.60 -1.27 -20.73
CA PHE A 72 6.00 -0.68 -21.92
C PHE A 72 5.79 0.84 -21.79
N ASP A 73 5.46 1.30 -20.58
CA ASP A 73 5.29 2.72 -20.24
C ASP A 73 6.17 3.09 -19.04
N LEU A 74 7.39 3.55 -19.34
CA LEU A 74 8.37 3.97 -18.32
C LEU A 74 7.95 5.23 -17.55
N GLU A 75 6.99 6.00 -18.08
CA GLU A 75 6.38 7.10 -17.31
C GLU A 75 5.20 6.62 -16.46
N SER A 76 4.74 5.39 -16.69
CA SER A 76 3.63 4.74 -16.01
C SER A 76 2.39 5.65 -15.93
N ARG A 77 2.08 6.35 -17.02
CA ARG A 77 0.95 7.29 -17.14
C ARG A 77 -0.38 6.64 -16.88
N GLU A 78 -0.54 5.36 -17.24
CA GLU A 78 -1.74 4.59 -16.94
C GLU A 78 -2.01 4.49 -15.42
N SER A 79 -0.97 4.62 -14.59
CA SER A 79 -1.09 4.52 -13.14
C SER A 79 -1.40 5.83 -12.44
N TRP A 80 -1.38 6.96 -13.16
CA TRP A 80 -1.62 8.28 -12.57
C TRP A 80 -3.06 8.39 -12.07
N GLU A 81 -3.23 8.92 -10.87
CA GLU A 81 -4.55 9.33 -10.40
C GLU A 81 -4.87 10.73 -10.95
N ILE A 82 -5.97 10.85 -11.69
CA ILE A 82 -6.40 12.12 -12.28
C ILE A 82 -7.83 12.42 -11.83
N GLN A 83 -7.99 13.42 -10.96
CA GLN A 83 -9.29 13.89 -10.50
C GLN A 83 -9.72 15.11 -11.30
N ARG A 84 -10.90 15.01 -11.93
CA ARG A 84 -11.49 16.08 -12.80
C ARG A 84 -12.86 16.55 -12.31
N THR A 85 -13.14 16.30 -11.04
CA THR A 85 -14.51 16.32 -10.48
C THR A 85 -14.79 17.59 -9.69
N GLY A 86 -13.86 18.55 -9.67
CA GLY A 86 -14.01 19.78 -8.89
C GLY A 86 -13.68 19.60 -7.40
N LEU A 87 -13.00 18.52 -7.01
CA LEU A 87 -12.63 18.27 -5.62
C LEU A 87 -11.86 19.46 -5.04
N TRP A 88 -12.26 19.93 -3.85
CA TRP A 88 -11.72 21.13 -3.21
C TRP A 88 -11.70 22.37 -4.11
N ALA A 89 -12.73 22.51 -4.95
CA ALA A 89 -12.84 23.57 -5.95
C ALA A 89 -11.65 23.64 -6.94
N ARG A 90 -11.02 22.49 -7.23
CA ARG A 90 -9.95 22.36 -8.22
C ARG A 90 -10.45 21.64 -9.47
N ASP A 91 -10.19 22.24 -10.63
CA ASP A 91 -10.55 21.66 -11.93
C ASP A 91 -9.77 20.38 -12.24
N LEU A 92 -8.57 20.26 -11.68
CA LEU A 92 -7.67 19.14 -11.91
C LEU A 92 -6.78 18.91 -10.69
N LEU A 93 -6.77 17.69 -10.18
CA LEU A 93 -5.73 17.20 -9.28
C LEU A 93 -5.06 15.99 -9.92
N VAL A 94 -3.73 15.89 -9.78
CA VAL A 94 -2.95 14.81 -10.36
C VAL A 94 -2.04 14.21 -9.29
N GLY A 95 -2.31 12.96 -8.95
CA GLY A 95 -1.47 12.12 -8.10
C GLY A 95 -0.65 11.20 -9.00
N ASP A 96 0.51 11.67 -9.44
CA ASP A 96 1.34 10.98 -10.42
C ASP A 96 2.58 10.31 -9.82
N VAL A 97 3.07 10.72 -8.66
CA VAL A 97 4.36 10.25 -8.15
C VAL A 97 4.25 8.87 -7.48
N PHE A 98 3.32 8.70 -6.54
CA PHE A 98 3.19 7.48 -5.74
C PHE A 98 3.08 6.19 -6.56
N SER A 99 2.11 6.14 -7.48
CA SER A 99 1.87 4.95 -8.31
C SER A 99 3.06 4.59 -9.21
N ARG A 100 3.75 5.59 -9.76
CA ARG A 100 4.96 5.38 -10.56
C ARG A 100 6.10 4.85 -9.70
N ALA A 101 6.22 5.38 -8.49
CA ALA A 101 7.23 4.98 -7.53
C ALA A 101 7.05 3.52 -7.08
N LEU A 102 5.80 3.05 -6.93
CA LEU A 102 5.49 1.63 -6.73
C LEU A 102 5.96 0.77 -7.91
N VAL A 103 5.63 1.16 -9.15
CA VAL A 103 6.06 0.41 -10.36
C VAL A 103 7.59 0.37 -10.47
N ALA A 104 8.26 1.50 -10.22
CA ALA A 104 9.71 1.61 -10.25
C ALA A 104 10.40 0.72 -9.22
N GLU A 105 9.87 0.66 -8.00
CA GLU A 105 10.36 -0.24 -6.96
C GLU A 105 10.20 -1.71 -7.37
N SER A 106 9.04 -2.10 -7.91
CA SER A 106 8.78 -3.48 -8.37
C SER A 106 9.73 -3.92 -9.47
N LEU A 107 10.00 -3.03 -10.43
CA LEU A 107 10.99 -3.27 -11.47
C LEU A 107 12.39 -3.43 -10.86
N ALA A 108 12.75 -2.57 -9.90
CA ALA A 108 14.04 -2.63 -9.23
C ALA A 108 14.23 -3.91 -8.39
N GLU A 109 13.22 -4.33 -7.63
CA GLU A 109 13.22 -5.62 -6.92
C GLU A 109 13.37 -6.81 -7.89
N CYS A 110 12.82 -6.71 -9.10
CA CYS A 110 13.01 -7.70 -10.15
C CYS A 110 14.37 -7.63 -10.88
N GLY A 111 15.33 -6.83 -10.41
CA GLY A 111 16.62 -6.64 -11.07
C GLY A 111 16.56 -5.84 -12.38
N MET A 112 15.47 -5.09 -12.59
CA MET A 112 15.22 -4.27 -13.78
C MET A 112 15.14 -2.78 -13.43
N ALA A 113 15.93 -2.35 -12.45
CA ALA A 113 16.00 -0.95 -12.06
C ALA A 113 16.36 -0.06 -13.28
N VAL A 114 15.67 1.07 -13.41
CA VAL A 114 16.00 2.12 -14.39
C VAL A 114 16.41 3.35 -13.58
N PRO A 115 17.72 3.55 -13.31
CA PRO A 115 18.19 4.59 -12.39
C PRO A 115 17.69 5.99 -12.74
N GLU A 116 17.63 6.34 -14.01
CA GLU A 116 17.17 7.65 -14.48
C GLU A 116 15.68 7.89 -14.14
N MET A 117 14.85 6.84 -14.26
CA MET A 117 13.44 6.90 -13.89
C MET A 117 13.28 7.09 -12.38
N ILE A 118 14.07 6.35 -11.59
CA ILE A 118 14.05 6.42 -10.12
C ILE A 118 14.50 7.80 -9.64
N GLU A 119 15.59 8.33 -10.18
CA GLU A 119 16.07 9.67 -9.85
C GLU A 119 15.04 10.75 -10.22
N ALA A 120 14.40 10.63 -11.39
CA ALA A 120 13.35 11.57 -11.80
C ALA A 120 12.16 11.56 -10.83
N ILE A 121 11.73 10.38 -10.37
CA ILE A 121 10.67 10.24 -9.35
C ILE A 121 11.09 10.87 -8.02
N LEU A 122 12.32 10.62 -7.55
CA LEU A 122 12.84 11.18 -6.31
C LEU A 122 12.90 12.73 -6.36
N TYR A 123 13.37 13.30 -7.47
CA TYR A 123 13.34 14.75 -7.64
C TYR A 123 11.92 15.29 -7.66
N GLN A 124 10.98 14.60 -8.32
CA GLN A 124 9.58 15.01 -8.33
C GLN A 124 8.94 14.97 -6.93
N TYR A 125 9.26 13.98 -6.09
CA TYR A 125 8.82 13.96 -4.68
C TYR A 125 9.25 15.22 -3.94
N ARG A 126 10.54 15.56 -4.03
CA ARG A 126 11.08 16.75 -3.37
C ARG A 126 10.46 18.03 -3.91
N ASP A 127 10.32 18.15 -5.22
CA ASP A 127 9.82 19.36 -5.88
C ASP A 127 8.32 19.59 -5.64
N ASN A 128 7.54 18.51 -5.50
CA ASN A 128 6.14 18.55 -5.06
C ASN A 128 5.98 18.78 -3.55
N GLY A 129 7.09 18.79 -2.79
CA GLY A 129 7.06 18.92 -1.34
C GLY A 129 6.48 17.70 -0.62
N TRP A 130 6.65 16.50 -1.19
CA TRP A 130 6.24 15.21 -0.60
C TRP A 130 4.73 15.04 -0.43
N ARG A 131 3.97 15.67 -1.32
CA ARG A 131 2.51 15.64 -1.34
C ARG A 131 2.00 14.72 -2.43
N TYR A 132 0.94 13.99 -2.09
CA TYR A 132 0.24 13.11 -3.01
C TYR A 132 -0.22 13.80 -4.31
N TYR A 133 -0.95 14.92 -4.22
CA TYR A 133 -1.36 15.70 -5.38
C TYR A 133 -0.38 16.84 -5.67
N ARG A 134 0.18 16.84 -6.88
CA ARG A 134 1.02 17.97 -7.33
C ARG A 134 0.21 19.27 -7.33
N ASP A 135 0.85 20.35 -6.92
CA ASP A 135 0.29 21.70 -6.85
C ASP A 135 -0.87 21.93 -5.87
N PHE A 136 -1.29 20.94 -5.08
CA PHE A 136 -2.35 21.11 -4.08
C PHE A 136 -1.78 21.24 -2.66
N LYS A 137 -1.33 22.46 -2.34
CA LYS A 137 -0.70 22.78 -1.05
C LYS A 137 -1.60 22.62 0.17
N ALA A 138 -2.92 22.54 0.02
CA ALA A 138 -3.80 22.34 1.17
C ALA A 138 -3.79 20.90 1.70
N LEU A 139 -3.34 19.93 0.89
CA LEU A 139 -3.06 18.59 1.38
C LEU A 139 -1.65 18.57 2.01
N PRO A 140 -1.50 18.09 3.26
CA PRO A 140 -0.19 17.94 3.87
C PRO A 140 0.66 16.90 3.14
N PRO A 141 1.99 16.91 3.33
CA PRO A 141 2.83 15.77 3.00
C PRO A 141 2.35 14.49 3.69
N ASP A 142 2.59 13.33 3.07
CA ASP A 142 2.20 12.04 3.64
C ASP A 142 3.37 11.06 3.82
N ILE A 143 3.17 10.12 4.74
CA ILE A 143 4.20 9.14 5.11
C ILE A 143 4.42 8.05 4.06
N ASP A 144 3.44 7.78 3.19
CA ASP A 144 3.56 6.76 2.15
C ASP A 144 4.50 7.22 1.04
N ASP A 145 4.40 8.47 0.63
CA ASP A 145 5.31 9.11 -0.31
C ASP A 145 6.75 9.17 0.24
N ILE A 146 6.90 9.50 1.52
CA ILE A 146 8.21 9.49 2.18
C ILE A 146 8.78 8.06 2.25
N ALA A 147 7.96 7.08 2.64
CA ALA A 147 8.35 5.67 2.71
C ALA A 147 8.83 5.15 1.36
N GLN A 148 8.08 5.43 0.30
CA GLN A 148 8.40 5.00 -1.05
C GLN A 148 9.71 5.59 -1.54
N ALA A 149 9.94 6.89 -1.31
CA ALA A 149 11.19 7.53 -1.66
C ALA A 149 12.40 6.92 -0.92
N ILE A 150 12.26 6.64 0.39
CA ILE A 150 13.32 6.00 1.17
C ILE A 150 13.72 4.65 0.57
N ARG A 151 12.74 3.82 0.18
CA ARG A 151 13.03 2.52 -0.46
C ARG A 151 13.66 2.68 -1.84
N LEU A 152 13.19 3.63 -2.63
CA LEU A 152 13.77 3.92 -3.94
C LEU A 152 15.23 4.35 -3.87
N LEU A 153 15.67 5.01 -2.80
CA LEU A 153 17.08 5.39 -2.61
C LEU A 153 18.03 4.18 -2.60
N ASN A 154 17.55 2.98 -2.22
CA ASN A 154 18.34 1.74 -2.25
C ASN A 154 18.77 1.35 -3.67
N TYR A 155 18.08 1.84 -4.68
CA TYR A 155 18.32 1.55 -6.10
C TYR A 155 18.98 2.73 -6.83
N THR A 156 19.57 3.65 -6.09
CA THR A 156 20.34 4.79 -6.64
C THR A 156 21.82 4.65 -6.34
N ASP A 157 22.64 5.25 -7.20
CA ASP A 157 24.09 5.42 -6.97
C ASP A 157 24.42 6.63 -6.07
N TRP A 158 23.42 7.19 -5.37
CA TRP A 158 23.63 8.34 -4.50
C TRP A 158 24.49 7.96 -3.29
N ASP A 159 25.49 8.79 -3.00
CA ASP A 159 26.27 8.63 -1.77
C ASP A 159 25.43 8.96 -0.51
N ASN A 160 25.95 8.56 0.65
CA ASN A 160 25.26 8.79 1.93
C ASN A 160 24.99 10.27 2.22
N LYS A 161 25.83 11.18 1.74
CA LYS A 161 25.63 12.61 1.96
C LYS A 161 24.41 13.10 1.18
N LYS A 162 24.35 12.79 -0.12
CA LYS A 162 23.22 13.15 -0.99
C LYS A 162 21.91 12.51 -0.48
N ARG A 163 21.94 11.26 -0.03
CA ARG A 163 20.78 10.60 0.59
C ARG A 163 20.31 11.31 1.87
N ASN A 164 21.23 11.66 2.76
CA ASN A 164 20.92 12.40 3.99
C ASN A 164 20.36 13.79 3.70
N ASP A 165 20.98 14.54 2.79
CA ASP A 165 20.54 15.88 2.39
C ASP A 165 19.12 15.83 1.76
N PHE A 166 18.82 14.77 0.99
CA PHE A 166 17.50 14.57 0.41
C PHE A 166 16.42 14.26 1.45
N LEU A 167 16.75 13.45 2.47
CA LEU A 167 15.82 13.03 3.51
C LEU A 167 15.76 13.95 4.73
N GLU A 168 16.64 14.94 4.85
CA GLU A 168 16.73 15.80 6.05
C GLU A 168 15.38 16.43 6.40
N LYS A 169 14.71 17.00 5.38
CA LYS A 169 13.43 17.68 5.54
C LYS A 169 12.30 16.73 5.98
N PRO A 170 11.98 15.65 5.25
CA PRO A 170 10.91 14.73 5.66
C PRO A 170 11.18 14.03 6.99
N LEU A 171 12.44 13.70 7.31
CA LEU A 171 12.78 13.10 8.60
C LEU A 171 12.55 14.06 9.78
N ARG A 172 12.79 15.37 9.59
CA ARG A 172 12.44 16.37 10.59
C ARG A 172 10.93 16.45 10.81
N TRP A 173 10.15 16.41 9.73
CA TRP A 173 8.68 16.40 9.84
C TRP A 173 8.16 15.17 10.57
N LEU A 174 8.68 13.98 10.24
CA LEU A 174 8.34 12.74 10.93
C LEU A 174 8.64 12.83 12.43
N ALA A 175 9.81 13.35 12.81
CA ALA A 175 10.19 13.49 14.21
C ALA A 175 9.23 14.36 15.03
N VAL A 176 8.69 15.44 14.44
CA VAL A 176 7.77 16.35 15.16
C VAL A 176 6.31 15.91 15.09
N ASN A 177 5.96 14.98 14.20
CA ASN A 177 4.60 14.43 14.07
C ASN A 177 4.46 13.04 14.72
N GLN A 178 5.54 12.46 15.26
CA GLN A 178 5.47 11.19 15.99
C GLN A 178 4.51 11.33 17.18
N THR A 179 3.59 10.39 17.30
CA THR A 179 2.59 10.39 18.37
C THR A 179 3.16 9.80 19.65
N SER A 180 2.48 10.03 20.78
CA SER A 180 2.97 9.60 22.11
C SER A 180 3.07 8.08 22.28
N ASP A 181 2.31 7.32 21.49
CA ASP A 181 2.36 5.86 21.39
C ASP A 181 3.43 5.37 20.39
N GLY A 182 4.27 6.27 19.87
CA GLY A 182 5.36 5.95 18.97
C GLY A 182 4.98 5.85 17.49
N GLY A 183 3.70 5.94 17.16
CA GLY A 183 3.21 5.85 15.79
C GLY A 183 3.34 7.12 14.97
N PHE A 184 2.87 7.05 13.72
CA PHE A 184 2.93 8.16 12.77
C PHE A 184 1.56 8.42 12.13
N PRO A 185 1.08 9.68 12.10
CA PRO A 185 -0.09 10.01 11.32
C PRO A 185 0.22 9.92 9.83
N VAL A 186 -0.79 9.61 9.01
CA VAL A 186 -0.65 9.58 7.55
C VAL A 186 -0.23 10.94 7.02
N TRP A 187 -0.87 12.01 7.52
CA TRP A 187 -0.64 13.38 7.09
C TRP A 187 0.24 14.14 8.10
N LEU A 188 1.32 14.75 7.61
CA LEU A 188 2.28 15.51 8.43
C LEU A 188 1.90 16.98 8.49
N THR A 189 1.36 17.42 9.63
CA THR A 189 0.79 18.77 9.80
C THR A 189 1.67 19.71 10.62
N HIS A 190 2.60 19.17 11.41
CA HIS A 190 3.49 19.96 12.26
C HIS A 190 4.88 20.15 11.63
N GLY A 191 5.44 21.36 11.76
CA GLY A 191 6.80 21.68 11.31
C GLY A 191 6.98 21.78 9.79
N VAL A 192 5.89 21.80 9.02
CA VAL A 192 5.88 22.00 7.57
C VAL A 192 5.81 23.51 7.27
N GLU A 193 6.78 24.03 6.51
CA GLU A 193 7.03 25.48 6.41
C GLU A 193 6.07 26.24 5.49
N ASP A 194 5.22 25.54 4.74
CA ASP A 194 4.29 26.10 3.74
C ASP A 194 2.83 25.75 4.06
N GLU A 195 2.46 25.79 5.34
CA GLU A 195 1.07 25.70 5.77
C GLU A 195 0.19 26.77 5.08
N PRO A 196 -0.92 26.36 4.43
CA PRO A 196 -1.82 27.29 3.76
C PRO A 196 -2.57 28.18 4.76
N GLU A 197 -2.97 29.39 4.33
CA GLU A 197 -3.71 30.35 5.18
C GLU A 197 -5.05 29.79 5.72
N GLY A 198 -5.65 28.79 5.05
CA GLY A 198 -6.88 28.11 5.47
C GLY A 198 -6.66 26.82 6.28
N GLY A 199 -5.41 26.49 6.60
CA GLY A 199 -5.04 25.25 7.27
C GLY A 199 -5.10 24.02 6.37
N TRP A 200 -4.67 22.90 6.94
CA TRP A 200 -4.58 21.61 6.26
C TRP A 200 -5.95 20.97 6.01
N VAL A 201 -6.09 20.35 4.84
CA VAL A 201 -7.27 19.56 4.45
C VAL A 201 -6.81 18.12 4.19
N PRO A 202 -6.62 17.30 5.24
CA PRO A 202 -6.22 15.91 5.08
C PRO A 202 -7.28 15.14 4.29
N LEU A 203 -6.83 14.32 3.35
CA LEU A 203 -7.73 13.42 2.64
C LEU A 203 -8.01 12.22 3.52
N GLY A 204 -9.02 12.29 4.38
CA GLY A 204 -9.50 11.13 5.13
C GLY A 204 -8.90 11.07 6.52
N GLY A 205 -8.88 9.87 7.11
CA GLY A 205 -8.43 9.67 8.49
C GLY A 205 -6.94 10.01 8.67
N PHE A 206 -6.57 10.49 9.85
CA PHE A 206 -5.18 10.79 10.18
C PHE A 206 -4.32 9.55 10.45
N ARG A 207 -4.91 8.36 10.56
CA ARG A 207 -4.19 7.12 10.82
C ARG A 207 -4.56 6.04 9.83
N CYS A 208 -3.55 5.27 9.43
CA CYS A 208 -3.74 4.03 8.70
C CYS A 208 -2.55 3.12 8.97
N ILE A 209 -2.82 1.93 9.52
CA ILE A 209 -1.77 0.97 9.89
C ILE A 209 -0.97 0.49 8.67
N ALA A 210 -1.57 0.49 7.47
CA ALA A 210 -0.88 0.13 6.23
C ALA A 210 0.14 1.20 5.82
N CYS A 211 -0.22 2.48 5.91
CA CYS A 211 0.70 3.58 5.62
C CYS A 211 1.85 3.62 6.64
N GLU A 212 1.54 3.40 7.92
CA GLU A 212 2.53 3.35 8.97
C GLU A 212 3.48 2.16 8.79
N ALA A 213 2.95 0.96 8.52
CA ALA A 213 3.77 -0.22 8.24
C ALA A 213 4.69 0.03 7.03
N ASN A 214 4.16 0.66 5.99
CA ASN A 214 4.91 1.05 4.81
C ASN A 214 6.13 1.93 5.16
N LEU A 215 5.95 2.94 6.01
CA LEU A 215 7.02 3.80 6.53
C LEU A 215 8.05 3.01 7.35
N LEU A 216 7.61 2.18 8.29
CA LEU A 216 8.51 1.40 9.16
C LEU A 216 9.37 0.42 8.35
N SER A 217 8.77 -0.24 7.36
CA SER A 217 9.49 -1.09 6.42
C SER A 217 10.57 -0.33 5.66
N ALA A 218 10.28 0.91 5.23
CA ALA A 218 11.27 1.76 4.58
C ALA A 218 12.46 2.09 5.50
N PHE A 219 12.22 2.34 6.78
CA PHE A 219 13.30 2.54 7.76
C PHE A 219 14.15 1.28 7.95
N ALA A 220 13.51 0.12 8.02
CA ALA A 220 14.21 -1.16 8.10
C ALA A 220 15.11 -1.37 6.88
N ASP A 221 14.64 -1.06 5.67
CA ASP A 221 15.39 -1.26 4.44
C ASP A 221 16.56 -0.27 4.27
N GLY A 222 16.35 1.02 4.56
CA GLY A 222 17.21 2.09 4.05
C GLY A 222 17.94 3.00 5.04
N HIS A 223 17.70 2.96 6.35
CA HIS A 223 18.25 4.00 7.25
C HIS A 223 18.70 3.54 8.67
N PRO A 224 19.83 2.84 8.80
CA PRO A 224 20.09 1.93 9.93
C PRO A 224 20.54 2.53 11.28
N LYS A 225 20.59 3.86 11.49
CA LYS A 225 21.18 4.40 12.75
C LYS A 225 20.34 5.37 13.57
N LYS A 226 19.32 6.00 12.99
CA LYS A 226 18.52 7.03 13.69
C LYS A 226 17.08 6.64 13.95
N THR A 227 16.62 5.54 13.36
CA THR A 227 15.20 5.14 13.31
C THR A 227 14.89 3.85 14.07
N GLY A 228 15.89 3.20 14.70
CA GLY A 228 15.68 1.91 15.40
C GLY A 228 14.63 1.99 16.52
N VAL A 229 14.60 3.10 17.28
CA VAL A 229 13.55 3.33 18.30
C VAL A 229 12.18 3.49 17.65
N TRP A 230 12.08 4.26 16.57
CA TRP A 230 10.82 4.44 15.82
C TRP A 230 10.31 3.13 15.24
N LEU A 231 11.22 2.25 14.81
CA LEU A 231 10.88 0.95 14.27
C LEU A 231 10.24 0.05 15.34
N VAL A 232 10.86 -0.06 16.51
CA VAL A 232 10.34 -0.89 17.61
C VAL A 232 9.01 -0.36 18.13
N ASP A 233 8.92 0.94 18.40
CA ASP A 233 7.71 1.54 18.98
C ASP A 233 6.55 1.53 17.98
N GLY A 234 6.81 1.85 16.71
CA GLY A 234 5.79 1.81 15.66
C GLY A 234 5.27 0.40 15.37
N VAL A 235 6.13 -0.62 15.38
CA VAL A 235 5.69 -2.02 15.19
C VAL A 235 4.75 -2.43 16.32
N LYS A 236 5.07 -2.08 17.57
CA LYS A 236 4.19 -2.34 18.72
C LYS A 236 2.87 -1.60 18.58
N SER A 237 2.89 -0.30 18.23
CA SER A 237 1.68 0.50 17.99
C SER A 237 0.77 -0.14 16.94
N ILE A 238 1.31 -0.60 15.81
CA ILE A 238 0.54 -1.30 14.77
C ILE A 238 -0.07 -2.60 15.30
N LEU A 239 0.68 -3.41 16.03
CA LEU A 239 0.17 -4.69 16.55
C LEU A 239 -0.96 -4.48 17.58
N ASP A 240 -0.80 -3.49 18.46
CA ASP A 240 -1.81 -3.09 19.45
C ASP A 240 -3.08 -2.57 18.75
N LEU A 241 -2.92 -1.70 17.74
CA LEU A 241 -4.04 -1.19 16.94
C LEU A 241 -4.72 -2.30 16.14
N TRP A 242 -3.97 -3.27 15.62
CA TRP A 242 -4.55 -4.40 14.91
C TRP A 242 -5.51 -5.18 15.82
N ASP A 243 -5.17 -5.40 17.09
CA ASP A 243 -6.07 -6.13 18.01
C ASP A 243 -7.37 -5.36 18.31
N VAL A 244 -7.33 -4.04 18.31
CA VAL A 244 -8.49 -3.19 18.63
C VAL A 244 -9.36 -2.92 17.39
N GLU A 245 -8.73 -2.55 16.29
CA GLU A 245 -9.40 -2.04 15.09
C GLU A 245 -9.46 -3.08 13.96
N ALA A 246 -8.68 -4.16 14.04
CA ALA A 246 -8.53 -5.14 12.97
C ALA A 246 -8.34 -4.44 11.60
N TYR A 247 -9.26 -4.66 10.68
CA TYR A 247 -9.22 -4.10 9.33
C TYR A 247 -9.70 -2.64 9.25
N SER A 248 -10.39 -2.10 10.27
CA SER A 248 -10.83 -0.69 10.21
C SER A 248 -9.68 0.30 10.31
N GLY A 249 -8.52 -0.13 10.84
CA GLY A 249 -7.27 0.64 10.80
C GLY A 249 -6.66 0.76 9.40
N ILE A 250 -7.18 0.03 8.40
CA ILE A 250 -6.73 0.10 7.00
C ILE A 250 -7.69 1.00 6.22
N TYR A 251 -7.40 2.31 6.27
CA TYR A 251 -8.28 3.32 5.69
C TYR A 251 -8.07 3.57 4.19
N TYR A 252 -6.81 3.60 3.76
CA TYR A 252 -6.43 4.01 2.40
C TYR A 252 -6.33 2.86 1.41
N TYR A 253 -6.33 1.61 1.86
CA TYR A 253 -6.18 0.45 1.00
C TYR A 253 -7.39 -0.44 1.11
N LYS A 254 -7.66 -1.24 0.07
CA LYS A 254 -8.62 -2.34 0.24
C LYS A 254 -8.14 -3.23 1.40
N PRO A 255 -9.02 -3.68 2.30
CA PRO A 255 -8.61 -4.43 3.49
C PRO A 255 -7.67 -5.60 3.19
N THR A 256 -7.94 -6.36 2.12
CA THR A 256 -7.11 -7.49 1.68
C THR A 256 -5.70 -7.07 1.31
N ILE A 257 -5.58 -5.98 0.56
CA ILE A 257 -4.31 -5.45 0.06
C ILE A 257 -3.53 -4.78 1.19
N GLY A 258 -4.22 -3.97 1.99
CA GLY A 258 -3.63 -3.32 3.16
C GLY A 258 -3.11 -4.35 4.15
N SER A 259 -3.83 -5.44 4.43
CA SER A 259 -3.34 -6.49 5.33
C SER A 259 -2.10 -7.19 4.78
N ALA A 260 -2.03 -7.43 3.48
CA ALA A 260 -0.83 -7.99 2.87
C ALA A 260 0.35 -7.00 2.88
N ILE A 261 0.09 -5.70 2.68
CA ILE A 261 1.10 -4.64 2.84
C ILE A 261 1.63 -4.62 4.27
N VAL A 262 0.74 -4.59 5.29
CA VAL A 262 1.15 -4.60 6.70
C VAL A 262 1.94 -5.86 7.01
N ALA A 263 1.46 -7.04 6.61
CA ALA A 263 2.16 -8.31 6.78
C ALA A 263 3.57 -8.28 6.19
N LEU A 264 3.71 -7.89 4.93
CA LEU A 264 4.99 -7.80 4.26
C LEU A 264 5.92 -6.82 4.98
N CYS A 265 5.43 -5.62 5.28
CA CYS A 265 6.19 -4.56 5.91
C CYS A 265 6.68 -4.92 7.31
N LEU A 266 5.80 -5.44 8.17
CA LEU A 266 6.17 -5.89 9.51
C LEU A 266 7.16 -7.06 9.44
N SER A 267 7.00 -7.99 8.50
CA SER A 267 7.96 -9.08 8.33
C SER A 267 9.37 -8.60 7.97
N ARG A 268 9.49 -7.51 7.19
CA ARG A 268 10.79 -6.89 6.87
C ARG A 268 11.37 -6.17 8.08
N SER A 269 10.55 -5.39 8.78
CA SER A 269 10.93 -4.67 10.00
C SER A 269 11.46 -5.60 11.10
N LEU A 270 10.76 -6.71 11.33
CA LEU A 270 11.11 -7.67 12.38
C LEU A 270 12.34 -8.54 12.06
N LYS A 271 12.76 -8.63 10.80
CA LYS A 271 13.99 -9.37 10.41
C LYS A 271 15.28 -8.60 10.68
N LYS A 272 15.22 -7.27 10.75
CA LYS A 272 16.40 -6.40 10.82
C LYS A 272 16.82 -6.04 12.25
N GLU A 273 15.91 -6.10 13.20
CA GLU A 273 16.16 -5.75 14.60
C GLU A 273 16.21 -7.01 15.47
N ASP A 274 16.87 -6.93 16.62
CA ASP A 274 16.70 -7.88 17.74
C ASP A 274 15.29 -7.71 18.35
N ALA A 275 14.27 -7.85 17.52
CA ALA A 275 12.88 -7.70 17.91
C ALA A 275 12.57 -8.71 19.01
N ASP A 276 11.82 -8.26 20.01
CA ASP A 276 11.40 -9.10 21.12
C ASP A 276 10.70 -10.36 20.57
N SER A 277 11.12 -11.53 21.02
CA SER A 277 10.53 -12.81 20.63
C SER A 277 9.01 -12.83 20.82
N ALA A 278 8.48 -12.13 21.83
CA ALA A 278 7.04 -12.03 22.05
C ALA A 278 6.33 -11.23 20.95
N VAL A 279 6.96 -10.17 20.42
CA VAL A 279 6.43 -9.37 19.31
C VAL A 279 6.45 -10.20 18.01
N ILE A 280 7.51 -10.96 17.78
CA ILE A 280 7.61 -11.87 16.63
C ILE A 280 6.52 -12.96 16.72
N GLU A 281 6.29 -13.53 17.91
CA GLU A 281 5.26 -14.55 18.13
C GLU A 281 3.85 -13.97 17.90
N GLN A 282 3.53 -12.83 18.51
CA GLN A 282 2.24 -12.15 18.30
C GLN A 282 2.00 -11.84 16.81
N PHE A 283 3.02 -11.39 16.07
CA PHE A 283 2.91 -11.15 14.64
C PHE A 283 2.66 -12.44 13.84
N GLN A 284 3.36 -13.53 14.18
CA GLN A 284 3.17 -14.83 13.51
C GLN A 284 1.77 -15.40 13.76
N ASP A 285 1.23 -15.23 14.97
CA ASP A 285 -0.15 -15.64 15.27
C ASP A 285 -1.16 -14.87 14.41
N LYS A 286 -0.98 -13.54 14.26
CA LYS A 286 -1.82 -12.73 13.37
C LYS A 286 -1.70 -13.16 11.91
N LEU A 287 -0.48 -13.42 11.42
CA LEU A 287 -0.26 -13.93 10.06
C LEU A 287 -0.97 -15.25 9.81
N GLN A 288 -0.91 -16.17 10.77
CA GLN A 288 -1.58 -17.46 10.65
C GLN A 288 -3.09 -17.28 10.53
N ILE A 289 -3.70 -16.42 11.36
CA ILE A 289 -5.12 -16.08 11.28
C ILE A 289 -5.45 -15.54 9.87
N LEU A 290 -4.67 -14.59 9.35
CA LEU A 290 -4.89 -14.03 8.01
C LEU A 290 -4.73 -15.05 6.88
N ALA A 291 -3.76 -15.97 7.01
CA ALA A 291 -3.51 -17.00 6.01
C ALA A 291 -4.64 -18.04 5.94
N GLU A 292 -5.25 -18.35 7.08
CA GLU A 292 -6.38 -19.27 7.21
C GLU A 292 -7.70 -18.67 6.73
N HIS A 293 -7.86 -17.35 6.88
CA HIS A 293 -8.97 -16.60 6.30
C HIS A 293 -8.76 -16.53 4.79
N ARG A 294 -9.08 -17.63 4.07
CA ARG A 294 -9.08 -17.65 2.60
C ARG A 294 -9.89 -16.45 2.12
N LEU A 295 -9.19 -15.44 1.61
CA LEU A 295 -9.81 -14.27 1.03
C LEU A 295 -10.67 -14.75 -0.11
N ARG A 296 -11.98 -14.74 0.09
CA ARG A 296 -12.93 -15.09 -0.95
C ARG A 296 -12.88 -13.97 -1.97
N PRO A 297 -12.44 -14.22 -3.21
CA PRO A 297 -12.50 -13.20 -4.24
C PRO A 297 -13.96 -12.74 -4.32
N THR A 298 -14.20 -11.45 -4.11
CA THR A 298 -15.56 -10.88 -4.19
C THR A 298 -16.07 -10.90 -5.63
N SER A 299 -15.16 -11.08 -6.59
CA SER A 299 -15.44 -11.35 -7.98
C SER A 299 -14.39 -12.28 -8.60
N ALA A 300 -14.74 -12.91 -9.72
CA ALA A 300 -13.79 -13.63 -10.56
C ALA A 300 -12.66 -12.75 -11.13
N GLN A 301 -12.67 -11.43 -10.89
CA GLN A 301 -11.70 -10.47 -11.41
C GLN A 301 -10.68 -10.01 -10.36
N ASP A 302 -10.81 -10.40 -9.09
CA ASP A 302 -9.95 -9.90 -8.01
C ASP A 302 -8.58 -10.62 -7.93
N SER A 303 -7.77 -10.45 -8.98
CA SER A 303 -6.41 -11.02 -9.06
C SER A 303 -5.47 -10.41 -8.02
N LEU A 304 -5.72 -9.17 -7.60
CA LEU A 304 -4.88 -8.52 -6.60
C LEU A 304 -5.09 -9.11 -5.20
N SER A 305 -6.33 -9.37 -4.78
CA SER A 305 -6.57 -10.06 -3.50
C SER A 305 -6.01 -11.49 -3.48
N LEU A 306 -6.00 -12.19 -4.62
CA LEU A 306 -5.35 -13.50 -4.73
C LEU A 306 -3.83 -13.40 -4.53
N ALA A 307 -3.18 -12.41 -5.14
CA ALA A 307 -1.76 -12.16 -4.92
C ALA A 307 -1.47 -11.72 -3.48
N ALA A 308 -2.31 -10.87 -2.88
CA ALA A 308 -2.21 -10.48 -1.48
C ALA A 308 -2.34 -11.69 -0.54
N GLN A 309 -3.23 -12.64 -0.86
CA GLN A 309 -3.35 -13.88 -0.11
C GLN A 309 -2.08 -14.74 -0.19
N ILE A 310 -1.51 -14.90 -1.39
CA ILE A 310 -0.24 -15.61 -1.57
C ILE A 310 0.86 -14.90 -0.75
N GLN A 311 0.94 -13.56 -0.82
CA GLN A 311 1.93 -12.78 -0.09
C GLN A 311 1.87 -13.04 1.42
N ILE A 312 0.67 -13.08 2.00
CA ILE A 312 0.47 -13.42 3.42
C ILE A 312 0.89 -14.87 3.69
N GLN A 313 0.47 -15.82 2.85
CA GLN A 313 0.77 -17.24 3.00
C GLN A 313 2.27 -17.55 2.90
N LEU A 314 3.02 -16.83 2.08
CA LEU A 314 4.47 -16.96 1.98
C LEU A 314 5.21 -16.49 3.25
N LEU A 315 4.56 -15.67 4.10
CA LEU A 315 5.16 -15.11 5.31
C LEU A 315 4.88 -15.95 6.56
N THR A 316 4.02 -16.98 6.47
CA THR A 316 3.77 -17.89 7.60
C THR A 316 4.94 -18.84 7.82
N ARG A 317 5.01 -19.45 9.01
CA ARG A 317 6.03 -20.47 9.34
C ARG A 317 5.93 -21.71 8.46
N GLU A 318 4.70 -22.07 8.10
CA GLU A 318 4.38 -23.24 7.27
C GLU A 318 3.50 -22.81 6.09
N PRO A 319 4.11 -22.31 4.99
CA PRO A 319 3.35 -21.87 3.83
C PRO A 319 2.53 -23.01 3.22
N PRO A 320 1.21 -22.84 2.98
CA PRO A 320 0.35 -23.87 2.41
C PRO A 320 0.59 -24.02 0.90
N ILE A 321 1.70 -24.68 0.53
CA ILE A 321 2.21 -24.77 -0.85
C ILE A 321 1.16 -25.21 -1.88
N GLU A 322 0.28 -26.16 -1.54
CA GLU A 322 -0.79 -26.59 -2.46
C GLU A 322 -1.78 -25.45 -2.77
N SER A 323 -2.22 -24.71 -1.74
CA SER A 323 -3.11 -23.55 -1.89
C SER A 323 -2.44 -22.44 -2.69
N ILE A 324 -1.14 -22.19 -2.45
CA ILE A 324 -0.36 -21.21 -3.21
C ILE A 324 -0.32 -21.62 -4.69
N ASN A 325 0.03 -22.87 -5.00
CA ASN A 325 0.09 -23.38 -6.37
C ASN A 325 -1.26 -23.29 -7.10
N GLN A 326 -2.36 -23.62 -6.42
CA GLN A 326 -3.71 -23.45 -6.97
C GLN A 326 -4.00 -21.98 -7.29
N THR A 327 -3.63 -21.07 -6.39
CA THR A 327 -3.84 -19.62 -6.58
C THR A 327 -2.97 -19.06 -7.71
N VAL A 328 -1.72 -19.50 -7.82
CA VAL A 328 -0.81 -19.15 -8.92
C VAL A 328 -1.36 -19.61 -10.26
N ALA A 329 -1.93 -20.82 -10.34
CA ALA A 329 -2.57 -21.31 -11.57
C ALA A 329 -3.75 -20.41 -12.00
N VAL A 330 -4.54 -19.92 -11.04
CA VAL A 330 -5.62 -18.94 -11.31
C VAL A 330 -5.06 -17.60 -11.75
N LEU A 331 -4.00 -17.08 -11.12
CA LEU A 331 -3.38 -15.82 -11.54
C LEU A 331 -2.83 -15.91 -12.96
N LYS A 332 -2.14 -17.00 -13.29
CA LYS A 332 -1.60 -17.25 -14.63
C LYS A 332 -2.70 -17.31 -15.69
N SER A 333 -3.81 -17.99 -15.43
CA SER A 333 -4.92 -18.08 -16.39
C SER A 333 -5.64 -16.74 -16.60
N ARG A 334 -5.45 -15.77 -15.71
CA ARG A 334 -5.99 -14.41 -15.81
C ARG A 334 -5.01 -13.39 -16.41
N GLN A 335 -3.76 -13.79 -16.70
CA GLN A 335 -2.81 -12.90 -17.36
C GLN A 335 -3.28 -12.62 -18.79
N SER A 336 -3.43 -11.34 -19.12
CA SER A 336 -3.82 -10.88 -20.46
C SER A 336 -2.74 -11.22 -21.51
N PHE A 337 -3.09 -11.17 -22.80
CA PHE A 337 -2.16 -11.49 -23.90
C PHE A 337 -0.94 -10.54 -23.97
N ASP A 338 -1.05 -9.34 -23.42
CA ASP A 338 0.03 -8.35 -23.33
C ASP A 338 0.91 -8.52 -22.08
N GLY A 339 0.59 -9.47 -21.20
CA GLY A 339 1.33 -9.76 -19.97
C GLY A 339 0.81 -9.07 -18.71
N GLY A 340 -0.14 -8.15 -18.82
CA GLY A 340 -0.75 -7.47 -17.68
C GLY A 340 -1.92 -8.22 -17.06
N TRP A 341 -2.42 -7.73 -15.93
CA TRP A 341 -3.70 -8.12 -15.33
C TRP A 341 -4.73 -7.01 -15.45
N GLU A 342 -6.01 -7.33 -15.22
CA GLU A 342 -7.06 -6.30 -15.19
C GLU A 342 -6.85 -5.33 -14.03
N ALA A 343 -7.25 -4.08 -14.24
CA ALA A 343 -7.20 -3.06 -13.22
C ALA A 343 -8.25 -3.35 -12.14
N VAL A 344 -7.81 -3.44 -10.88
CA VAL A 344 -8.70 -3.63 -9.74
C VAL A 344 -8.52 -2.51 -8.70
N ASP A 345 -9.49 -2.41 -7.78
CA ASP A 345 -9.42 -1.46 -6.68
C ASP A 345 -8.12 -1.65 -5.87
N TYR A 346 -7.31 -0.60 -5.77
CA TYR A 346 -6.04 -0.66 -5.07
C TYR A 346 -6.09 0.17 -3.78
N PHE A 347 -6.06 1.50 -3.92
CA PHE A 347 -6.13 2.44 -2.82
C PHE A 347 -7.32 3.39 -3.03
N ARG A 348 -7.75 3.98 -1.92
CA ARG A 348 -8.87 4.87 -1.84
C ARG A 348 -8.54 6.21 -2.49
N CYS A 349 -9.48 6.74 -3.25
CA CYS A 349 -9.37 8.07 -3.81
C CYS A 349 -10.70 8.83 -3.64
N PRO A 350 -10.69 10.16 -3.78
CA PRO A 350 -11.92 10.94 -3.93
C PRO A 350 -12.74 10.42 -5.10
N GLY A 351 -14.06 10.29 -4.93
CA GLY A 351 -14.98 9.87 -5.98
C GLY A 351 -15.41 10.99 -6.92
N SER A 352 -16.36 10.68 -7.81
CA SER A 352 -16.82 11.61 -8.85
C SER A 352 -17.65 12.80 -8.33
N THR A 353 -18.14 12.68 -7.10
CA THR A 353 -18.74 13.77 -6.33
C THR A 353 -17.94 13.97 -5.06
N SER A 354 -17.96 15.19 -4.51
CA SER A 354 -17.30 15.53 -3.23
C SER A 354 -17.74 14.65 -2.04
N HIS A 355 -18.79 13.85 -2.20
CA HIS A 355 -19.38 12.99 -1.17
C HIS A 355 -19.21 11.50 -1.44
N SER A 356 -18.52 11.10 -2.50
CA SER A 356 -18.35 9.69 -2.86
C SER A 356 -16.91 9.23 -2.65
N ILE A 357 -16.76 7.99 -2.21
CA ILE A 357 -15.46 7.33 -2.11
C ILE A 357 -15.25 6.52 -3.38
N GLY A 358 -14.15 6.81 -4.05
CA GLY A 358 -13.66 6.03 -5.18
C GLY A 358 -12.56 5.06 -4.76
N TRP A 359 -12.22 4.20 -5.71
CA TRP A 359 -11.02 3.38 -5.63
C TRP A 359 -10.20 3.66 -6.88
N HIS A 360 -8.94 4.01 -6.69
CA HIS A 360 -8.01 4.11 -7.80
C HIS A 360 -7.72 2.71 -8.33
N ARG A 361 -7.69 2.60 -9.66
CA ARG A 361 -7.45 1.36 -10.39
C ARG A 361 -6.47 1.65 -11.51
N GLY A 362 -5.55 0.73 -11.76
CA GLY A 362 -4.67 0.78 -12.94
C GLY A 362 -4.05 -0.58 -13.19
N ARG A 363 -3.92 -0.99 -14.46
CA ARG A 363 -3.35 -2.31 -14.79
C ARG A 363 -1.89 -2.37 -14.40
N LEU A 364 -1.15 -1.27 -14.52
CA LEU A 364 0.22 -1.17 -14.03
C LEU A 364 0.32 -1.42 -12.52
N LEU A 365 -0.57 -0.83 -11.71
CA LEU A 365 -0.60 -1.03 -10.25
C LEU A 365 -0.94 -2.47 -9.87
N THR A 366 -1.91 -3.08 -10.55
CA THR A 366 -2.25 -4.49 -10.32
C THR A 366 -1.11 -5.40 -10.76
N THR A 367 -0.54 -5.15 -11.95
CA THR A 367 0.52 -5.98 -12.52
C THR A 367 1.81 -5.90 -11.73
N GLN A 368 2.22 -4.72 -11.25
CA GLN A 368 3.45 -4.57 -10.47
C GLN A 368 3.39 -5.40 -9.18
N TYR A 369 2.23 -5.39 -8.51
CA TYR A 369 2.06 -6.11 -7.26
C TYR A 369 2.08 -7.63 -7.49
N ILE A 370 1.29 -8.10 -8.47
CA ILE A 370 1.26 -9.53 -8.82
C ILE A 370 2.64 -10.01 -9.25
N THR A 371 3.38 -9.21 -10.03
CA THR A 371 4.75 -9.54 -10.46
C THR A 371 5.68 -9.72 -9.27
N ARG A 372 5.65 -8.82 -8.29
CA ARG A 372 6.46 -8.94 -7.05
C ARG A 372 6.14 -10.21 -6.28
N VAL A 373 4.85 -10.51 -6.10
CA VAL A 373 4.43 -11.73 -5.38
C VAL A 373 4.88 -12.98 -6.11
N LEU A 374 4.71 -13.05 -7.44
CA LEU A 374 5.15 -14.20 -8.23
C LEU A 374 6.69 -14.35 -8.24
N ALA A 375 7.44 -13.24 -8.20
CA ALA A 375 8.90 -13.28 -8.12
C ALA A 375 9.38 -13.91 -6.80
N GLN A 376 8.74 -13.61 -5.68
CA GLN A 376 9.07 -14.21 -4.37
C GLN A 376 8.82 -15.72 -4.30
N ILE A 377 8.06 -16.31 -5.23
CA ILE A 377 7.82 -17.76 -5.27
C ILE A 377 8.99 -18.50 -5.96
N VAL A 378 9.70 -17.81 -6.86
CA VAL A 378 10.80 -18.41 -7.65
C VAL A 378 12.18 -18.16 -7.06
N GLU A 379 12.29 -17.21 -6.13
CA GLU A 379 13.47 -16.98 -5.28
C GLU A 379 13.54 -17.98 -4.12
#